data_AF-A0A177VC39-F1
#
_entry.id   AF-A0A177VC39-F1
#
_cell.length_a   1.000
_cell.length_b   1.000
_cell.length_c   1.000
_cell.angle_alpha   90.00
_cell.angle_beta   90.00
_cell.angle_gamma   90.00
#
_symmetry.space_group_name_H-M   'P 1'
#
loop_
_entity.id
_entity.type
_entity.pdbx_description
1 polymer ?
#
loop_
_entity_poly.entity_id
_entity_poly.type
_entity_poly.pdbx_seq_one_letter_code
_entity_poly.pdbx_strand_id
1 'polypeptide(L)'
;MSNSSGRVSREEFVTLLGELFEKSKAEHSVYITQKPYAGDDEVAGPAVLLRVSDGRDDKDKRAKFSTIIPAAEVNEFFAQHYLPQLRASLTAATLRKRDKAKERKVAKTLATLKERREKNGGVEPVDGVGSKRGAGHRKRQRAEKRAARLRKEKTKEAQKLKSSSGSSGSAEDTIMIDA
;
A
#
# COMPACT_ATOMS: atom_id res chain seq x y z
N MET A 1 -40.26 -25.07 8.98
CA MET A 1 -39.78 -25.21 7.58
C MET A 1 -38.34 -24.71 7.54
N SER A 2 -37.37 -25.63 7.51
CA SER A 2 -35.94 -25.34 7.58
C SER A 2 -35.40 -25.00 6.19
N ASN A 3 -35.13 -23.73 5.91
CA ASN A 3 -34.45 -23.31 4.68
C ASN A 3 -33.01 -23.82 4.67
N SER A 4 -32.78 -24.93 4.00
CA SER A 4 -31.46 -25.56 3.80
C SER A 4 -30.53 -24.80 2.85
N SER A 5 -30.97 -23.69 2.25
CA SER A 5 -30.17 -22.88 1.31
C SER A 5 -29.57 -21.60 1.92
N GLY A 6 -29.98 -21.18 3.12
CA GLY A 6 -29.53 -19.92 3.73
C GLY A 6 -29.76 -18.70 2.84
N ARG A 7 -30.74 -18.75 1.93
CA ARG A 7 -31.04 -17.70 0.97
C ARG A 7 -32.06 -16.74 1.58
N VAL A 8 -31.78 -15.45 1.46
CA VAL A 8 -32.55 -14.37 2.09
C VAL A 8 -32.93 -13.33 1.05
N SER A 9 -33.92 -12.49 1.36
CA SER A 9 -34.26 -11.37 0.48
C SER A 9 -33.12 -10.33 0.44
N ARG A 10 -33.14 -9.46 -0.56
CA ARG A 10 -32.11 -8.42 -0.74
C ARG A 10 -32.10 -7.41 0.41
N GLU A 11 -33.27 -7.06 0.94
CA GLU A 11 -33.41 -6.16 2.07
C GLU A 11 -32.95 -6.83 3.37
N GLU A 12 -33.39 -8.06 3.61
CA GLU A 12 -32.96 -8.88 4.75
C GLU A 12 -31.45 -9.13 4.74
N PHE A 13 -30.85 -9.28 3.57
CA PHE A 13 -29.41 -9.45 3.44
C PHE A 13 -28.64 -8.26 4.02
N VAL A 14 -29.10 -7.04 3.77
CA VAL A 14 -28.43 -5.81 4.22
C VAL A 14 -28.59 -5.61 5.72
N THR A 15 -29.77 -5.91 6.27
CA THR A 15 -30.02 -5.84 7.72
C THR A 15 -29.19 -6.87 8.47
N LEU A 16 -29.22 -8.14 8.03
CA LEU A 16 -28.41 -9.22 8.62
C LEU A 16 -26.91 -8.94 8.50
N LEU A 17 -26.46 -8.34 7.40
CA LEU A 17 -25.07 -7.92 7.23
C LEU A 17 -24.66 -6.89 8.28
N GLY A 18 -25.52 -5.91 8.55
CA GLY A 18 -25.31 -4.93 9.63
C GLY A 18 -25.18 -5.57 11.00
N GLU A 19 -26.14 -6.41 11.36
CA GLU A 19 -26.10 -7.15 12.62
C GLU A 19 -24.86 -8.02 12.76
N LEU A 20 -24.44 -8.65 11.66
CA LEU A 20 -23.27 -9.51 11.66
C LEU A 20 -22.00 -8.70 11.96
N PHE A 21 -21.85 -7.52 11.36
CA PHE A 21 -20.72 -6.64 11.63
C PHE A 21 -20.71 -6.15 13.08
N GLU A 22 -21.88 -5.87 13.67
CA GLU A 22 -22.00 -5.48 15.08
C GLU A 22 -21.57 -6.63 16.01
N LYS A 23 -22.01 -7.86 15.71
CA LYS A 23 -21.65 -9.08 16.46
C LYS A 23 -20.16 -9.42 16.32
N SER A 24 -19.55 -9.12 15.18
CA SER A 24 -18.16 -9.46 14.88
C SER A 24 -17.15 -8.34 15.20
N LYS A 25 -17.52 -7.34 16.00
CA LYS A 25 -16.60 -6.23 16.35
C LYS A 25 -15.43 -6.67 17.23
N ALA A 26 -15.69 -7.58 18.16
CA ALA A 26 -14.70 -8.07 19.11
C ALA A 26 -13.97 -9.32 18.61
N GLU A 27 -14.72 -10.24 17.98
CA GLU A 27 -14.23 -11.56 17.60
C GLU A 27 -14.73 -11.96 16.20
N HIS A 28 -13.95 -12.83 15.56
CA HIS A 28 -14.20 -13.40 14.23
C HIS A 28 -14.09 -12.40 13.07
N SER A 29 -13.93 -12.95 11.86
CA SER A 29 -13.81 -12.18 10.62
C SER A 29 -15.03 -12.44 9.75
N VAL A 30 -15.60 -11.38 9.18
CA VAL A 30 -16.72 -11.50 8.24
C VAL A 30 -16.17 -11.72 6.84
N TYR A 31 -16.53 -12.84 6.24
CA TYR A 31 -16.17 -13.22 4.88
C TYR A 31 -17.34 -12.92 3.96
N ILE A 32 -17.10 -12.09 2.96
CA ILE A 32 -18.06 -11.79 1.90
C ILE A 32 -17.48 -12.30 0.58
N THR A 33 -18.26 -13.13 -0.12
CA THR A 33 -17.87 -13.67 -1.43
C THR A 33 -18.88 -13.26 -2.48
N GLN A 34 -18.36 -12.81 -3.63
CA GLN A 34 -19.13 -12.45 -4.80
C GLN A 34 -18.79 -13.45 -5.91
N LYS A 35 -19.80 -14.11 -6.47
CA LYS A 35 -19.63 -15.05 -7.58
C LYS A 35 -20.64 -14.77 -8.70
N PRO A 36 -20.26 -14.92 -9.97
CA PRO A 36 -21.24 -14.93 -11.06
C PRO A 36 -22.21 -16.09 -10.83
N TYR A 37 -23.49 -15.81 -11.06
CA TYR A 37 -24.57 -16.77 -10.96
C TYR A 37 -25.12 -17.00 -12.36
N ALA A 38 -25.09 -18.26 -12.80
CA ALA A 38 -25.44 -18.65 -14.16
C ALA A 38 -26.96 -18.65 -14.44
N GLY A 39 -27.77 -18.18 -13.49
CA GLY A 39 -29.23 -18.28 -13.53
C GLY A 39 -29.70 -19.67 -13.12
N ASP A 40 -30.91 -19.71 -12.58
CA ASP A 40 -31.72 -20.89 -12.30
C ASP A 40 -33.17 -20.53 -12.67
N ASP A 41 -34.12 -21.43 -12.39
CA ASP A 41 -35.54 -21.18 -12.69
C ASP A 41 -36.11 -19.95 -11.94
N GLU A 42 -35.44 -19.46 -10.88
CA GLU A 42 -35.86 -18.28 -10.12
C GLU A 42 -35.36 -16.95 -10.72
N VAL A 43 -34.20 -16.95 -11.38
CA VAL A 43 -33.61 -15.74 -11.98
C VAL A 43 -33.15 -16.03 -13.40
N ALA A 44 -33.99 -15.61 -14.35
CA ALA A 44 -33.66 -15.68 -15.76
C ALA A 44 -32.55 -14.68 -16.11
N GLY A 45 -31.39 -15.21 -16.49
CA GLY A 45 -30.27 -14.42 -17.02
C GLY A 45 -29.11 -14.22 -16.04
N PRO A 46 -28.11 -13.40 -16.43
CA PRO A 46 -26.90 -13.22 -15.65
C PRO A 46 -27.23 -12.53 -14.32
N ALA A 47 -26.73 -13.11 -13.24
CA ALA A 47 -26.91 -12.56 -11.91
C ALA A 47 -25.63 -12.70 -11.07
N VAL A 48 -25.61 -12.09 -9.90
CA VAL A 48 -24.49 -12.15 -8.96
C VAL A 48 -24.97 -12.75 -7.65
N LEU A 49 -24.27 -13.77 -7.17
CA LEU A 49 -24.50 -14.39 -5.88
C LEU A 49 -23.55 -13.79 -4.84
N LEU A 50 -24.13 -13.16 -3.82
CA LEU A 50 -23.42 -12.72 -2.63
C LEU A 50 -23.61 -13.73 -1.51
N ARG A 51 -22.52 -14.13 -0.87
CA ARG A 51 -22.57 -14.99 0.33
C ARG A 51 -21.75 -14.38 1.44
N VAL A 52 -22.29 -14.45 2.64
CA VAL A 52 -21.67 -13.92 3.86
C VAL A 52 -21.53 -15.03 4.89
N SER A 53 -20.43 -15.01 5.63
CA SER A 53 -20.15 -15.94 6.72
C SER A 53 -19.28 -15.29 7.81
N ASP A 54 -19.52 -15.60 9.09
CA ASP A 54 -18.66 -15.16 10.21
C ASP A 54 -17.39 -16.01 10.40
N GLY A 55 -17.25 -17.10 9.63
CA GLY A 55 -16.04 -17.92 9.60
C GLY A 55 -15.80 -18.73 10.87
N ARG A 56 -16.82 -18.92 11.71
CA ARG A 56 -16.74 -19.83 12.86
C ARG A 56 -16.53 -21.29 12.42
N ASP A 57 -15.76 -22.03 13.22
CA ASP A 57 -15.50 -23.44 13.01
C ASP A 57 -16.76 -24.30 13.27
N ASP A 58 -17.55 -23.90 14.28
CA ASP A 58 -18.83 -24.51 14.63
C ASP A 58 -19.88 -24.28 13.53
N LYS A 59 -20.18 -25.32 12.74
CA LYS A 59 -21.12 -25.24 11.61
C LYS A 59 -22.52 -24.80 12.02
N ASP A 60 -22.99 -25.19 13.20
CA ASP A 60 -24.36 -24.92 13.66
C ASP A 60 -24.54 -23.50 14.19
N LYS A 61 -23.46 -22.86 14.65
CA LYS A 61 -23.45 -21.49 15.19
C LYS A 61 -22.92 -20.45 14.20
N ARG A 62 -22.41 -20.91 13.05
CA ARG A 62 -21.89 -20.06 11.98
C ARG A 62 -23.06 -19.37 11.28
N ALA A 63 -23.10 -18.05 11.39
CA ALA A 63 -24.01 -17.26 10.57
C ALA A 63 -23.60 -17.41 9.10
N LYS A 64 -24.49 -17.92 8.25
CA LYS A 64 -24.28 -18.04 6.81
C LYS A 64 -25.57 -17.71 6.07
N PHE A 65 -25.51 -16.67 5.25
CA PHE A 65 -26.64 -16.28 4.41
C PHE A 65 -26.18 -15.77 3.05
N SER A 66 -27.09 -15.77 2.08
CA SER A 66 -26.80 -15.39 0.71
C SER A 66 -27.99 -14.78 -0.02
N THR A 67 -27.71 -13.94 -1.03
CA THR A 67 -28.73 -13.35 -1.90
C THR A 67 -28.27 -13.40 -3.35
N ILE A 68 -29.21 -13.56 -4.29
CA ILE A 68 -28.96 -13.29 -5.71
C ILE A 68 -29.34 -11.84 -6.01
N ILE A 69 -28.55 -11.20 -6.87
CA ILE A 69 -28.85 -9.89 -7.45
C ILE A 69 -28.87 -10.04 -8.98
N PRO A 70 -30.02 -9.86 -9.63
CA PRO A 70 -30.12 -9.86 -11.09
C PRO A 70 -29.33 -8.70 -11.70
N ALA A 71 -28.74 -8.89 -12.89
CA ALA A 71 -27.92 -7.87 -13.55
C ALA A 71 -28.62 -6.51 -13.70
N ALA A 72 -29.94 -6.49 -13.90
CA ALA A 72 -30.74 -5.27 -14.04
C ALA A 72 -30.65 -4.35 -12.81
N GLU A 73 -30.54 -4.93 -11.61
CA GLU A 73 -30.63 -4.22 -10.33
C GLU A 73 -29.27 -4.13 -9.61
N VAL A 74 -28.21 -4.70 -10.18
CA VAL A 74 -26.87 -4.72 -9.55
C VAL A 74 -26.38 -3.31 -9.21
N ASN A 75 -26.45 -2.37 -10.16
CA ASN A 75 -25.91 -1.04 -9.93
C ASN A 75 -26.67 -0.29 -8.83
N GLU A 76 -28.00 -0.40 -8.82
CA GLU A 76 -28.85 0.23 -7.82
C GLU A 76 -28.64 -0.36 -6.43
N PHE A 77 -28.71 -1.69 -6.31
CA PHE A 77 -28.53 -2.38 -5.04
C PHE A 77 -27.17 -2.08 -4.41
N PHE A 78 -26.10 -2.11 -5.21
CA PHE A 78 -24.76 -1.82 -4.72
C PHE A 78 -24.61 -0.37 -4.28
N ALA A 79 -25.11 0.59 -5.08
CA ALA A 79 -24.96 2.01 -4.78
C ALA A 79 -25.79 2.47 -3.58
N GLN A 80 -27.05 2.02 -3.48
CA GLN A 80 -28.01 2.54 -2.50
C GLN A 80 -28.02 1.78 -1.17
N HIS A 81 -27.79 0.46 -1.18
CA HIS A 81 -27.96 -0.35 0.03
C HIS A 81 -26.64 -0.95 0.51
N TYR A 82 -25.94 -1.68 -0.35
CA TYR A 82 -24.77 -2.47 0.07
C TYR A 82 -23.54 -1.63 0.39
N LEU A 83 -23.13 -0.70 -0.49
CA LEU A 83 -21.93 0.12 -0.26
C LEU A 83 -22.09 1.10 0.92
N PRO A 84 -23.25 1.77 1.11
CA PRO A 84 -23.46 2.59 2.30
C PRO A 84 -23.36 1.78 3.59
N GLN A 85 -23.94 0.58 3.63
CA GLN A 85 -23.85 -0.31 4.78
C GLN A 85 -22.40 -0.72 5.08
N LEU A 86 -21.64 -1.15 4.08
CA LEU A 86 -20.23 -1.49 4.25
C LEU A 86 -19.41 -0.30 4.75
N ARG A 87 -19.65 0.90 4.21
CA ARG A 87 -18.96 2.11 4.67
C ARG A 87 -19.30 2.39 6.13
N ALA A 88 -20.57 2.35 6.51
CA ALA A 88 -21.00 2.57 7.89
C ALA A 88 -20.31 1.59 8.84
N SER A 89 -20.33 0.29 8.53
CA SER A 89 -19.75 -0.76 9.38
C SER A 89 -18.21 -0.73 9.45
N LEU A 90 -17.51 -0.46 8.34
CA LEU A 90 -16.04 -0.53 8.28
C LEU A 90 -15.33 0.78 8.66
N THR A 91 -15.92 1.93 8.35
CA THR A 91 -15.26 3.24 8.60
C THR A 91 -15.45 3.75 10.02
N ALA A 92 -16.54 3.39 10.69
CA ALA A 92 -16.87 3.91 12.01
C ALA A 92 -16.04 3.29 13.14
N ALA A 93 -15.60 2.02 13.01
CA ALA A 93 -15.16 1.23 14.17
C ALA A 93 -13.74 0.63 14.11
N THR A 94 -13.17 0.30 12.94
CA THR A 94 -12.02 -0.65 12.92
C THR A 94 -10.78 -0.20 12.17
N LEU A 95 -10.90 0.65 11.15
CA LEU A 95 -9.75 1.04 10.33
C LEU A 95 -9.04 2.28 10.87
N ARG A 96 -7.72 2.18 11.05
CA ARG A 96 -6.89 3.33 11.43
C ARG A 96 -7.02 4.43 10.38
N LYS A 97 -7.25 5.66 10.84
CA LYS A 97 -7.23 6.84 9.96
C LYS A 97 -5.88 6.90 9.24
N ARG A 98 -5.93 7.29 7.96
CA ARG A 98 -4.73 7.47 7.14
C ARG A 98 -3.83 8.54 7.79
N ASP A 99 -2.63 8.14 8.19
CA ASP A 99 -1.62 9.05 8.73
C ASP A 99 -0.92 9.78 7.58
N LYS A 100 -1.58 10.83 7.09
CA LYS A 100 -1.04 11.69 6.01
C LYS A 100 0.31 12.31 6.39
N ALA A 101 0.59 12.51 7.68
CA ALA A 101 1.87 13.06 8.13
C ALA A 101 3.00 12.04 7.96
N LYS A 102 2.77 10.77 8.34
CA LYS A 102 3.73 9.68 8.10
C LYS A 102 3.97 9.46 6.60
N GLU A 103 2.93 9.45 5.79
CA GLU A 103 3.06 9.32 4.33
C GLU A 103 3.86 10.47 3.72
N ARG A 104 3.59 11.73 4.11
CA ARG A 104 4.36 12.90 3.67
C ARG A 104 5.83 12.84 4.11
N LYS A 105 6.11 12.34 5.33
CA LYS A 105 7.49 12.13 5.79
C LYS A 105 8.21 11.09 4.94
N VAL A 106 7.57 9.95 4.69
CA VAL A 106 8.13 8.88 3.83
C VAL A 106 8.39 9.42 2.42
N ALA A 107 7.43 10.12 1.82
CA ALA A 107 7.58 10.73 0.50
C ALA A 107 8.74 11.74 0.46
N LYS A 108 8.87 12.63 1.46
CA LYS A 108 9.99 13.56 1.57
C LYS A 108 11.34 12.83 1.70
N THR A 109 11.42 11.78 2.52
CA THR A 109 12.66 11.00 2.66
C THR A 109 13.05 10.28 1.37
N LEU A 110 12.08 9.76 0.62
CA LEU A 110 12.35 9.13 -0.67
C LEU A 110 12.79 10.17 -1.71
N ALA A 111 12.18 11.35 -1.72
CA ALA A 111 12.59 12.45 -2.59
C ALA A 111 14.02 12.93 -2.29
N THR A 112 14.38 13.14 -1.01
CA THR A 112 15.74 13.53 -0.63
C THR A 112 16.76 12.43 -0.90
N LEU A 113 16.40 11.16 -0.72
CA LEU A 113 17.26 10.04 -1.09
C LEU A 113 17.47 9.95 -2.60
N LYS A 114 16.44 10.21 -3.40
CA LYS A 114 16.51 10.25 -4.86
C LYS A 114 17.41 11.40 -5.33
N GLU A 115 17.18 12.61 -4.81
CA GLU A 115 17.99 13.79 -5.09
C GLU A 115 19.46 13.58 -4.67
N ARG A 116 19.72 12.99 -3.49
CA ARG A 116 21.08 12.65 -3.05
C ARG A 116 21.73 11.61 -3.95
N ARG A 117 20.95 10.64 -4.44
CA ARG A 117 21.46 9.62 -5.38
C ARG A 117 21.80 10.26 -6.73
N GLU A 118 20.99 11.18 -7.23
CA GLU A 118 21.24 11.91 -8.48
C GLU A 118 22.46 12.85 -8.35
N LYS A 119 22.52 13.67 -7.29
CA LYS A 119 23.65 14.57 -7.02
C LYS A 119 24.98 13.85 -6.78
N ASN A 120 24.95 12.65 -6.19
CA ASN A 120 26.15 11.85 -5.92
C ASN A 120 26.51 10.90 -7.08
N GLY A 121 25.97 11.10 -8.29
CA GLY A 121 26.36 10.33 -9.49
C GLY A 121 25.80 8.91 -9.55
N GLY A 122 24.70 8.63 -8.85
CA GLY A 122 24.03 7.33 -8.85
C GLY A 122 24.54 6.35 -7.79
N VAL A 123 24.06 5.10 -7.86
CA VAL A 123 24.68 4.00 -7.12
C VAL A 123 25.70 3.40 -8.04
N GLU A 124 26.98 3.71 -7.79
CA GLU A 124 28.04 2.97 -8.43
C GLU A 124 27.86 1.47 -8.13
N PRO A 125 27.67 0.64 -9.17
CA PRO A 125 27.67 -0.79 -8.97
C PRO A 125 29.05 -1.20 -8.50
N VAL A 126 29.11 -1.96 -7.41
CA VAL A 126 30.36 -2.58 -6.95
C VAL A 126 30.30 -4.05 -7.33
N ASP A 127 31.29 -4.53 -8.05
CA ASP A 127 31.33 -5.92 -8.49
C ASP A 127 31.45 -6.88 -7.31
N GLY A 128 30.78 -8.03 -7.43
CA GLY A 128 30.85 -9.10 -6.44
C GLY A 128 29.99 -8.89 -5.19
N VAL A 129 28.86 -8.19 -5.29
CA VAL A 129 27.87 -8.10 -4.21
C VAL A 129 27.41 -9.51 -3.81
N GLY A 130 27.73 -9.92 -2.58
CA GLY A 130 27.22 -11.18 -2.02
C GLY A 130 25.73 -11.10 -1.65
N SER A 131 25.15 -12.25 -1.30
CA SER A 131 23.75 -12.34 -0.86
C SER A 131 23.47 -11.44 0.36
N LYS A 132 22.20 -10.99 0.49
CA LYS A 132 21.77 -10.15 1.63
C LYS A 132 21.92 -10.85 2.97
N ARG A 133 21.74 -12.19 3.01
CA ARG A 133 21.77 -13.04 4.22
C ARG A 133 22.65 -14.27 3.97
N GLY A 134 23.08 -14.93 5.04
CA GLY A 134 23.85 -16.18 4.98
C GLY A 134 25.30 -16.00 4.54
N ALA A 135 25.89 -17.02 3.93
CA ALA A 135 27.31 -17.09 3.59
C ALA A 135 27.84 -15.89 2.76
N GLY A 136 27.00 -15.29 1.90
CA GLY A 136 27.38 -14.12 1.10
C GLY A 136 27.32 -12.77 1.83
N HIS A 137 26.79 -12.71 3.07
CA HIS A 137 26.59 -11.46 3.79
C HIS A 137 27.92 -10.73 4.08
N ARG A 138 28.97 -11.48 4.44
CA ARG A 138 30.31 -10.92 4.71
C ARG A 138 30.94 -10.32 3.45
N LYS A 139 30.72 -10.94 2.29
CA LYS A 139 31.17 -10.43 0.97
C LYS A 139 30.44 -9.13 0.62
N ARG A 140 29.13 -9.08 0.89
CA ARG A 140 28.32 -7.87 0.72
C ARG A 140 28.78 -6.71 1.62
N GLN A 141 29.03 -6.95 2.91
CA GLN A 141 29.56 -5.92 3.82
C GLN A 141 30.90 -5.35 3.33
N ARG A 142 31.78 -6.20 2.79
CA ARG A 142 33.07 -5.78 2.20
C ARG A 142 32.85 -4.92 0.94
N ALA A 143 31.94 -5.32 0.05
CA ALA A 143 31.59 -4.55 -1.14
C ALA A 143 30.99 -3.17 -0.78
N GLU A 144 30.10 -3.09 0.22
CA GLU A 144 29.52 -1.83 0.71
C GLU A 144 30.58 -0.90 1.33
N LYS A 145 31.54 -1.44 2.10
CA LYS A 145 32.67 -0.67 2.64
C LYS A 145 33.60 -0.13 1.54
N ARG A 146 33.86 -0.93 0.49
CA ARG A 146 34.63 -0.49 -0.70
C ARG A 146 33.90 0.63 -1.44
N ALA A 147 32.60 0.47 -1.68
CA ALA A 147 31.74 1.50 -2.29
C ALA A 147 31.81 2.82 -1.51
N ALA A 148 31.74 2.76 -0.18
CA ALA A 148 31.79 3.93 0.69
C ALA A 148 33.16 4.63 0.66
N ARG A 149 34.25 3.87 0.54
CA ARG A 149 35.62 4.42 0.43
C ARG A 149 35.82 5.15 -0.90
N LEU A 150 35.42 4.53 -2.01
CA LEU A 150 35.49 5.13 -3.36
C LEU A 150 34.69 6.43 -3.44
N ARG A 151 33.49 6.46 -2.84
CA ARG A 151 32.69 7.70 -2.75
C ARG A 151 33.41 8.80 -1.96
N LYS A 152 34.03 8.47 -0.83
CA LYS A 152 34.79 9.44 -0.02
C LYS A 152 36.02 9.98 -0.77
N GLU A 153 36.74 9.12 -1.47
CA GLU A 153 37.91 9.50 -2.27
C GLU A 153 37.50 10.47 -3.40
N LYS A 154 36.44 10.14 -4.16
CA LYS A 154 35.88 11.05 -5.19
C LYS A 154 35.41 12.39 -4.64
N THR A 155 34.76 12.41 -3.46
CA THR A 155 34.36 13.69 -2.85
C THR A 155 35.55 14.55 -2.43
N LYS A 156 36.66 13.94 -1.97
CA LYS A 156 37.88 14.67 -1.60
C LYS A 156 38.61 15.19 -2.83
N GLU A 157 38.69 14.41 -3.90
CA GLU A 157 39.26 14.86 -5.17
C GLU A 157 38.48 16.02 -5.77
N ALA A 158 37.14 15.94 -5.77
CA ALA A 158 36.29 17.03 -6.23
C ALA A 158 36.42 18.31 -5.38
N GLN A 159 36.64 18.18 -4.06
CA GLN A 159 36.94 19.33 -3.19
C GLN A 159 38.32 19.93 -3.49
N LYS A 160 39.34 19.09 -3.72
CA LYS A 160 40.70 19.54 -4.05
C LYS A 160 40.75 20.31 -5.37
N LEU A 161 40.04 19.81 -6.40
CA LEU A 161 39.87 20.46 -7.71
C LEU A 161 39.15 21.81 -7.60
N LYS A 162 38.13 21.93 -6.73
CA LYS A 162 37.43 23.21 -6.47
C LYS A 162 38.28 24.21 -5.68
N SER A 163 39.10 23.76 -4.73
CA SER A 163 40.01 24.65 -4.00
C SER A 163 41.15 25.16 -4.86
N SER A 164 41.64 24.38 -5.84
CA SER A 164 42.69 24.81 -6.76
C SER A 164 42.21 25.79 -7.83
N SER A 165 40.91 25.82 -8.15
CA SER A 165 40.33 26.76 -9.13
C SER A 165 39.90 28.10 -8.52
N GLY A 166 40.05 28.31 -7.22
CA GLY A 166 39.60 29.51 -6.50
C GLY A 166 40.70 30.50 -6.10
N SER A 167 41.98 30.22 -6.39
CA SER A 167 43.11 31.08 -5.97
C SER A 167 43.87 31.76 -7.12
N SER A 168 43.21 32.01 -8.26
CA SER A 168 43.82 32.70 -9.41
C SER A 168 43.03 33.93 -9.85
N GLY A 169 42.83 34.89 -8.92
CA GLY A 169 42.18 36.16 -9.27
C GLY A 169 42.24 37.21 -8.17
N SER A 170 43.41 37.84 -7.96
CA SER A 170 43.53 39.22 -7.47
C SER A 170 45.01 39.67 -7.37
N ALA A 171 45.55 40.21 -8.47
CA ALA A 171 46.73 41.09 -8.58
C ALA A 171 46.88 41.29 -10.10
N GLU A 172 46.84 42.46 -10.73
CA GLU A 172 47.32 43.80 -10.40
C GLU A 172 46.55 44.81 -11.27
N ASP A 173 46.24 46.02 -10.77
CA ASP A 173 46.57 47.27 -11.46
C ASP A 173 46.26 48.46 -10.53
N THR A 174 47.31 49.09 -9.99
CA THR A 174 47.22 50.39 -9.32
C THR A 174 48.31 51.26 -9.91
N ILE A 175 47.98 51.95 -11.00
CA ILE A 175 48.83 52.98 -11.59
C ILE A 175 48.68 54.23 -10.72
N MET A 176 49.73 54.54 -9.95
CA MET A 176 49.90 55.87 -9.34
C MET A 176 50.28 56.87 -10.44
N ILE A 177 49.45 57.90 -10.61
CA ILE A 177 49.80 59.13 -11.32
C ILE A 177 50.02 60.18 -10.24
N ASP A 178 51.27 60.55 -9.98
CA ASP A 178 51.63 61.71 -9.17
C ASP A 178 51.83 62.94 -10.08
N ALA A 179 51.16 64.01 -9.67
CA ALA A 179 51.35 65.46 -9.93
C ALA A 179 51.75 65.95 -11.32
#